data_AF-A0A838R7M9-F1
#
_entry.id   AF-A0A838R7M9-F1
#
_cell.length_a   1.000
_cell.length_b   1.000
_cell.length_c   1.000
_cell.angle_alpha   90.00
_cell.angle_beta   90.00
_cell.angle_gamma   90.00
#
_symmetry.space_group_name_H-M   'P 1'
#
loop_
_entity.id
_entity.type
_entity.pdbx_description
1 polymer ?
#
loop_
_entity_poly.entity_id
_entity_poly.type
_entity_poly.pdbx_seq_one_letter_code
_entity_poly.pdbx_strand_id
1 'polypeptide(L)'
;MGIQLHRKRLFRFSIGMLLFAMLCVSGYFGGYRSGFDRGRYDRSQIYVVSYPVGNLVTNPVTGIATSADFDTLVELIVTTASPQDWMENGTGSGEIQPFPSNLSLIISQTRDNHQAIAKLLGQLRKAQPAVVKSLRSTLGGSTPP
;
A
#
# COMPACT_ATOMS: atom_id res chain seq x y z
N MET A 1 -26.33 -79.54 -1.98
CA MET A 1 -25.78 -78.47 -1.13
C MET A 1 -24.43 -78.07 -1.70
N GLY A 2 -24.35 -77.00 -2.50
CA GLY A 2 -23.11 -76.59 -3.18
C GLY A 2 -23.23 -75.12 -3.59
N ILE A 3 -22.47 -74.27 -2.91
CA ILE A 3 -22.63 -72.82 -2.83
C ILE A 3 -22.20 -72.16 -4.14
N GLN A 4 -23.11 -71.37 -4.74
CA GLN A 4 -22.86 -70.56 -5.96
C GLN A 4 -21.87 -69.43 -5.67
N LEU A 5 -20.68 -69.49 -6.29
CA LEU A 5 -19.72 -68.38 -6.32
C LEU A 5 -20.22 -67.28 -7.27
N HIS A 6 -20.85 -66.24 -6.71
CA HIS A 6 -21.25 -65.06 -7.46
C HIS A 6 -20.03 -64.18 -7.76
N ARG A 7 -19.32 -64.48 -8.85
CA ARG A 7 -18.19 -63.68 -9.35
C ARG A 7 -18.71 -62.34 -9.87
N LYS A 8 -18.69 -61.30 -9.02
CA LYS A 8 -19.01 -59.92 -9.45
C LYS A 8 -17.96 -59.46 -10.48
N ARG A 9 -18.34 -59.50 -11.76
CA ARG A 9 -17.67 -58.81 -12.88
C ARG A 9 -17.89 -57.30 -12.76
N LEU A 10 -17.19 -56.60 -11.88
CA LEU A 10 -17.24 -55.14 -11.76
C LEU A 10 -15.87 -54.73 -11.19
N PHE A 11 -14.90 -54.23 -11.94
CA PHE A 11 -14.93 -53.05 -12.78
C PHE A 11 -13.85 -53.16 -13.86
N ARG A 12 -14.23 -52.98 -15.13
CA ARG A 12 -13.28 -52.61 -16.18
C ARG A 12 -13.08 -51.09 -16.14
N PHE A 13 -12.64 -50.55 -15.01
CA PHE A 13 -12.14 -49.18 -15.02
C PHE A 13 -10.83 -49.22 -15.80
N SER A 14 -10.91 -48.81 -17.06
CA SER A 14 -9.77 -48.73 -17.96
C SER A 14 -8.66 -47.96 -17.26
N ILE A 15 -7.44 -48.53 -17.23
CA ILE A 15 -6.25 -47.89 -16.66
C ILE A 15 -6.11 -46.43 -17.13
N GLY A 16 -6.59 -46.13 -18.34
CA GLY A 16 -6.66 -44.78 -18.90
C GLY A 16 -7.56 -43.80 -18.14
N MET A 17 -8.66 -44.24 -17.54
CA MET A 17 -9.52 -43.39 -16.69
C MET A 17 -8.83 -43.00 -15.39
N LEU A 18 -8.01 -43.91 -14.83
CA LEU A 18 -7.26 -43.67 -13.61
C LEU A 18 -6.09 -42.71 -13.88
N LEU A 19 -5.41 -42.87 -15.02
CA LEU A 19 -4.38 -41.93 -15.48
C LEU A 19 -4.96 -40.54 -15.79
N PHE A 20 -6.14 -40.47 -16.41
CA PHE A 20 -6.83 -39.20 -16.69
C PHE A 20 -7.27 -38.50 -15.40
N ALA A 21 -7.84 -39.25 -14.44
CA ALA A 21 -8.20 -38.70 -13.13
C ALA A 21 -6.97 -38.19 -12.36
N MET A 22 -5.84 -38.92 -12.40
CA MET A 22 -4.58 -38.44 -11.81
C MET A 22 -4.02 -37.21 -12.51
N LEU A 23 -4.12 -37.11 -13.84
CA LEU A 23 -3.72 -35.93 -14.59
C LEU A 23 -4.59 -34.72 -14.21
N CYS A 24 -5.91 -34.90 -14.11
CA CYS A 24 -6.84 -33.87 -13.68
C CYS A 24 -6.54 -33.39 -12.25
N VAL A 25 -6.25 -34.31 -11.32
CA VAL A 25 -5.91 -33.96 -9.93
C VAL A 25 -4.54 -33.29 -9.84
N SER A 26 -3.55 -33.73 -10.61
CA SER A 26 -2.20 -33.14 -10.61
C SER A 26 -2.18 -31.74 -11.23
N GLY A 27 -2.93 -31.53 -12.32
CA GLY A 27 -3.14 -30.19 -12.89
C GLY A 27 -3.86 -29.25 -11.92
N TYR A 28 -4.85 -29.76 -11.20
CA TYR A 28 -5.57 -28.99 -10.17
C TYR A 28 -4.67 -28.64 -8.97
N PHE A 29 -3.82 -29.56 -8.52
CA PHE A 29 -2.93 -29.35 -7.36
C PHE A 29 -1.69 -28.50 -7.69
N GLY A 30 -1.14 -28.64 -8.91
CA GLY A 30 0.01 -27.86 -9.38
C GLY A 30 -0.31 -26.37 -9.56
N GLY A 31 -1.53 -26.05 -10.02
CA GLY A 31 -1.99 -24.66 -10.14
C GLY A 31 -2.14 -23.96 -8.78
N TYR A 32 -2.63 -24.65 -7.76
CA TYR A 32 -2.86 -24.07 -6.43
C TYR A 32 -1.58 -23.70 -5.68
N ARG A 33 -0.49 -24.46 -5.88
CA ARG A 33 0.77 -24.20 -5.18
C ARG A 33 1.57 -23.05 -5.79
N SER A 34 1.51 -22.87 -7.11
CA SER A 34 2.32 -21.86 -7.80
C SER A 34 1.71 -20.44 -7.80
N GLY A 35 0.41 -20.31 -7.50
CA GLY A 35 -0.29 -19.03 -7.45
C GLY A 35 -0.11 -18.22 -6.16
N PHE A 36 0.24 -18.86 -5.04
CA PHE A 36 0.28 -18.21 -3.72
C PHE A 36 1.57 -17.44 -3.44
N ASP A 37 2.67 -17.83 -4.07
CA ASP A 37 3.99 -17.24 -3.82
C ASP A 37 4.10 -15.84 -4.45
N ARG A 38 3.49 -15.61 -5.62
CA ARG A 38 3.57 -14.31 -6.32
C ARG A 38 2.90 -13.15 -5.57
N GLY A 39 1.88 -13.42 -4.75
CA GLY A 39 1.18 -12.37 -4.00
C GLY A 39 1.93 -11.85 -2.78
N ARG A 40 2.88 -12.62 -2.22
CA ARG A 40 3.60 -12.24 -1.00
C ARG A 40 4.84 -11.39 -1.25
N TYR A 41 5.56 -11.57 -2.37
CA TYR A 41 6.80 -10.83 -2.63
C TYR A 41 6.59 -9.33 -2.87
N ASP A 42 5.43 -8.94 -3.41
CA ASP A 42 5.10 -7.55 -3.74
C ASP A 42 4.87 -6.68 -2.49
N ARG A 43 4.45 -7.28 -1.37
CA ARG A 43 4.25 -6.54 -0.10
C ARG A 43 5.55 -6.22 0.63
N SER A 44 6.54 -7.10 0.55
CA SER A 44 7.82 -6.93 1.25
C SER A 44 8.85 -6.13 0.44
N GLN A 45 8.56 -5.79 -0.81
CA GLN A 45 9.49 -5.02 -1.63
C GLN A 45 9.46 -3.56 -1.20
N ILE A 46 10.62 -3.09 -0.72
CA ILE A 46 10.85 -1.67 -0.43
C ILE A 46 11.14 -0.98 -1.76
N TYR A 47 10.45 0.12 -2.02
CA TYR A 47 10.71 0.97 -3.18
C TYR A 47 10.64 2.44 -2.78
N VAL A 48 11.25 3.30 -3.59
CA VAL A 48 11.33 4.74 -3.32
C VAL A 48 10.26 5.48 -4.11
N VAL A 49 9.49 6.34 -3.43
CA VAL A 49 8.49 7.21 -4.03
C VAL A 49 8.72 8.65 -3.62
N SER A 50 8.63 9.56 -4.59
CA SER A 50 8.60 11.00 -4.33
C SER A 50 7.16 11.47 -4.15
N TYR A 51 6.88 12.08 -3.00
CA TYR A 51 5.61 12.70 -2.67
C TYR A 51 5.74 14.22 -2.75
N PRO A 52 5.05 14.90 -3.67
CA PRO A 52 5.01 16.35 -3.66
C PRO A 52 4.25 16.82 -2.43
N VAL A 53 4.85 17.71 -1.63
CA VAL A 53 4.23 18.28 -0.43
C VAL A 53 4.23 19.81 -0.46
N GLY A 54 4.61 20.45 -1.57
CA GLY A 54 4.62 21.91 -1.67
C GLY A 54 3.31 22.58 -1.25
N ASN A 55 2.15 22.08 -1.69
CA ASN A 55 0.88 22.64 -1.24
C ASN A 55 0.60 22.45 0.27
N LEU A 56 1.29 21.50 0.91
CA LEU A 56 1.16 21.23 2.35
C LEU A 56 2.10 22.09 3.20
N VAL A 57 3.31 22.33 2.70
CA VAL A 57 4.41 22.96 3.46
C VAL A 57 4.52 24.46 3.13
N THR A 58 4.04 24.89 1.97
CA THR A 58 4.05 26.30 1.59
C THR A 58 2.99 27.08 2.35
N ASN A 59 3.43 28.11 3.09
CA ASN A 59 2.52 29.03 3.76
C ASN A 59 1.72 29.83 2.70
N PRO A 60 0.38 29.91 2.80
CA PRO A 60 -0.46 30.58 1.81
C PRO A 60 -0.27 32.10 1.76
N VAL A 61 0.34 32.70 2.79
CA VAL A 61 0.60 34.15 2.87
C VAL A 61 1.99 34.49 2.35
N THR A 62 3.02 33.70 2.71
CA THR A 62 4.42 34.02 2.36
C THR A 62 4.92 33.28 1.12
N GLY A 63 4.26 32.20 0.69
CA GLY A 63 4.71 31.39 -0.44
C GLY A 63 6.02 30.63 -0.18
N ILE A 64 6.54 30.70 1.05
CA ILE A 64 7.79 30.07 1.46
C ILE A 64 7.45 28.83 2.29
N ALA A 65 8.14 27.74 1.98
CA ALA A 65 8.16 26.54 2.82
C ALA A 65 9.36 26.63 3.77
N THR A 66 9.13 26.51 5.07
CA THR A 66 10.22 26.52 6.05
C THR A 66 10.67 25.09 6.37
N SER A 67 11.91 24.93 6.83
CA SER A 67 12.40 23.62 7.30
C SER A 67 11.52 23.04 8.42
N ALA A 68 11.02 23.90 9.31
CA ALA A 68 10.14 23.49 10.42
C ALA A 68 8.81 22.88 9.93
N ASP A 69 8.27 23.39 8.82
CA ASP A 69 7.05 22.82 8.22
C ASP A 69 7.32 21.42 7.63
N PHE A 70 8.53 21.21 7.06
CA PHE A 70 8.95 19.87 6.60
C PHE A 70 9.16 18.93 7.77
N ASP A 71 9.85 19.36 8.83
CA ASP A 71 10.14 18.52 10.01
C ASP A 71 8.85 18.07 10.69
N THR A 72 7.88 18.98 10.84
CA THR A 72 6.55 18.66 11.40
C THR A 72 5.82 17.60 10.54
N LEU A 73 5.91 17.72 9.21
CA LEU A 73 5.24 16.80 8.29
C LEU A 73 5.93 15.44 8.25
N VAL A 74 7.26 15.42 8.34
CA VAL A 74 8.07 14.21 8.48
C VAL A 74 7.71 13.50 9.78
N GLU A 75 7.68 14.19 10.91
CA GLU A 75 7.30 13.62 12.21
C GLU A 75 5.89 13.02 12.18
N LEU A 76 4.92 13.71 11.57
CA LEU A 76 3.56 13.20 11.42
C LEU A 76 3.51 11.91 10.57
N ILE A 77 4.29 11.86 9.48
CA ILE A 77 4.38 10.66 8.64
C ILE A 77 4.99 9.50 9.41
N VAL A 78 6.12 9.75 10.09
CA VAL A 78 6.84 8.72 10.86
C VAL A 78 5.98 8.14 11.98
N THR A 79 5.24 9.00 12.68
CA THR A 79 4.34 8.59 13.78
C THR A 79 3.06 7.89 13.29
N THR A 80 2.60 8.16 12.07
CA THR A 80 1.35 7.57 11.55
C THR A 80 1.60 6.28 10.75
N ALA A 81 2.66 6.23 9.96
CA ALA A 81 2.99 5.10 9.10
C ALA A 81 3.98 4.17 9.81
N SER A 82 3.47 3.23 10.61
CA SER A 82 4.24 2.19 11.30
C SER A 82 5.52 2.71 11.99
N PRO A 83 5.41 3.34 13.17
CA PRO A 83 6.55 3.94 13.87
C PRO A 83 7.75 3.00 14.05
N GLN A 84 7.51 1.72 14.25
CA GLN A 84 8.55 0.72 14.49
C GLN A 84 9.35 0.35 13.21
N ASP A 85 8.86 0.70 12.02
CA ASP A 85 9.41 0.27 10.73
C ASP A 85 10.34 1.31 10.08
N TRP A 86 10.62 2.42 10.76
CA TRP A 86 11.59 3.43 10.31
C TRP A 86 12.99 3.15 10.83
N MET A 87 14.02 3.44 10.03
CA MET A 87 15.43 3.32 10.45
C MET A 87 15.72 4.15 11.70
N GLU A 88 15.06 5.30 11.84
CA GLU A 88 15.23 6.23 12.96
C GLU A 88 14.82 5.62 14.32
N ASN A 89 13.92 4.62 14.29
CA ASN A 89 13.47 3.87 15.48
C ASN A 89 14.17 2.51 15.65
N GLY A 90 15.20 2.21 14.84
CA GLY A 90 16.18 1.15 15.08
C GLY A 90 15.83 -0.25 14.58
N THR A 91 14.57 -0.54 14.21
CA THR A 91 14.14 -1.86 13.71
C THR A 91 13.70 -1.88 12.25
N GLY A 92 13.69 -0.71 11.60
CA GLY A 92 13.11 -0.50 10.29
C GLY A 92 14.08 -0.45 9.12
N SER A 93 13.59 -0.75 7.92
CA SER A 93 14.28 -0.46 6.64
C SER A 93 13.75 0.81 5.96
N GLY A 94 12.91 1.57 6.66
CA GLY A 94 12.29 2.79 6.17
C GLY A 94 13.19 4.00 6.19
N GLU A 95 13.25 4.73 5.09
CA GLU A 95 13.96 6.00 4.99
C GLU A 95 13.01 7.10 4.53
N ILE A 96 13.14 8.29 5.12
CA ILE A 96 12.44 9.49 4.73
C ILE A 96 13.45 10.63 4.59
N GLN A 97 13.42 11.31 3.45
CA GLN A 97 14.32 12.41 3.16
C GLN A 97 13.53 13.61 2.60
N PRO A 98 13.61 14.79 3.26
CA PRO A 98 13.02 16.00 2.72
C PRO A 98 13.88 16.57 1.60
N PHE A 99 13.22 16.95 0.50
CA PHE A 99 13.86 17.59 -0.65
C PHE A 99 13.26 18.98 -0.88
N PRO A 100 13.77 20.01 -0.18
CA PRO A 100 13.17 21.35 -0.19
C PRO A 100 13.21 22.02 -1.57
N SER A 101 14.20 21.71 -2.42
CA SER A 101 14.32 22.29 -3.77
C SER A 101 13.13 21.96 -4.69
N ASN A 102 12.51 20.78 -4.53
CA ASN A 102 11.32 20.36 -5.29
C ASN A 102 10.06 20.36 -4.42
N LEU A 103 10.15 20.83 -3.17
CA LEU A 103 9.09 20.75 -2.17
C LEU A 103 8.47 19.34 -2.07
N SER A 104 9.31 18.32 -2.07
CA SER A 104 8.92 16.91 -2.12
C SER A 104 9.57 16.12 -0.99
N LEU A 105 8.88 15.08 -0.52
CA LEU A 105 9.43 14.08 0.39
C LEU A 105 9.75 12.81 -0.39
N ILE A 106 10.99 12.35 -0.28
CA ILE A 106 11.43 11.07 -0.83
C ILE A 106 11.30 10.04 0.27
N ILE A 107 10.52 8.99 0.04
CA ILE A 107 10.24 7.97 1.05
C ILE A 107 10.55 6.60 0.46
N SER A 108 11.33 5.81 1.19
CA SER A 108 11.67 4.42 0.88
C SER A 108 10.97 3.50 1.87
N GLN A 109 9.91 2.80 1.46
CA GLN A 109 9.11 1.95 2.35
C GLN A 109 8.42 0.79 1.62
N THR A 110 7.73 -0.06 2.38
CA THR A 110 6.87 -1.13 1.84
C THR A 110 5.61 -0.56 1.17
N ARG A 111 4.96 -1.34 0.29
CA ARG A 111 3.71 -0.93 -0.38
C ARG A 111 2.61 -0.54 0.61
N ASP A 112 2.44 -1.30 1.69
CA ASP A 112 1.38 -1.06 2.67
C ASP A 112 1.60 0.30 3.38
N ASN A 113 2.85 0.62 3.72
CA ASN A 113 3.22 1.92 4.30
C ASN A 113 3.05 3.06 3.28
N HIS A 114 3.42 2.86 2.02
CA HIS A 114 3.16 3.83 0.95
C HIS A 114 1.67 4.14 0.77
N GLN A 115 0.80 3.14 0.89
CA GLN A 115 -0.65 3.32 0.81
C GLN A 115 -1.17 4.13 1.99
N ALA A 116 -0.67 3.88 3.21
CA ALA A 116 -1.01 4.66 4.40
C ALA A 116 -0.59 6.12 4.26
N ILE A 117 0.64 6.37 3.80
CA ILE A 117 1.18 7.71 3.57
C ILE A 117 0.36 8.47 2.51
N ALA A 118 0.06 7.83 1.38
CA ALA A 118 -0.75 8.44 0.32
C ALA A 118 -2.14 8.84 0.83
N LYS A 119 -2.75 8.00 1.67
CA LYS A 119 -4.05 8.28 2.29
C LYS A 119 -3.98 9.46 3.25
N LEU A 120 -2.95 9.51 4.12
CA LEU A 120 -2.72 10.61 5.05
C LEU A 120 -2.52 11.94 4.31
N LEU A 121 -1.60 11.98 3.34
CA LEU A 121 -1.33 13.18 2.54
C LEU A 121 -2.59 13.64 1.76
N GLY A 122 -3.38 12.69 1.27
CA GLY A 122 -4.67 12.98 0.63
C GLY A 122 -5.69 13.61 1.59
N GLN A 123 -5.74 13.16 2.85
CA GLN A 123 -6.60 13.74 3.88
C GLN A 123 -6.15 15.17 4.25
N LEU A 124 -4.85 15.39 4.43
CA LEU A 124 -4.29 16.72 4.72
C LEU A 124 -4.63 17.72 3.61
N ARG A 125 -4.48 17.33 2.34
CA ARG A 125 -4.84 18.17 1.18
C ARG A 125 -6.32 18.52 1.13
N LYS A 126 -7.21 17.62 1.57
CA LYS A 126 -8.66 17.86 1.63
C LYS A 126 -9.07 18.76 2.79
N ALA A 127 -8.31 18.78 3.89
CA ALA A 127 -8.60 19.63 5.05
C ALA A 127 -8.19 21.10 4.84
N GLN A 128 -7.10 21.36 4.10
CA GLN A 128 -6.61 22.70 3.79
C GLN A 128 -7.60 23.70 3.14
N PRO A 129 -8.50 23.33 2.20
CA PRO A 129 -9.39 24.30 1.55
C PRO A 129 -10.35 25.01 2.51
N ALA A 130 -10.63 24.45 3.70
CA ALA A 130 -11.52 25.08 4.67
C ALA A 130 -10.94 26.37 5.28
N VAL A 131 -9.62 26.41 5.53
CA VAL A 131 -8.92 27.55 6.14
C VAL A 131 -8.76 28.70 5.15
N VAL A 132 -8.44 28.39 3.89
CA VAL A 132 -8.32 29.41 2.82
C VAL A 132 -9.69 30.01 2.48
N LYS A 133 -10.76 29.21 2.54
CA LYS A 133 -12.13 29.67 2.29
C LYS A 133 -12.63 30.62 3.37
N SER A 134 -12.33 30.38 4.64
CA SER A 134 -12.74 31.28 5.74
C SER A 134 -12.00 32.62 5.66
N LEU A 135 -10.70 32.62 5.37
CA LEU A 135 -9.89 33.84 5.19
C LEU A 135 -10.34 34.69 3.99
N ARG A 136 -10.76 34.06 2.89
CA ARG A 136 -11.37 34.79 1.75
C ARG A 136 -12.72 35.39 2.08
N SER A 137 -13.53 34.70 2.90
CA SER A 137 -14.85 35.22 3.30
C SER A 137 -14.76 36.42 4.25
N THR A 138 -13.71 36.50 5.07
CA THR A 138 -13.47 37.63 5.98
C THR A 138 -12.82 38.83 5.30
N LEU A 139 -11.99 38.61 4.26
CA LEU A 139 -11.35 39.70 3.50
C LEU A 139 -12.19 40.24 2.32
N GLY A 140 -13.22 39.52 1.88
CA GLY A 140 -14.11 39.94 0.79
C GLY A 140 -15.24 40.92 1.18
N GLY A 141 -15.32 41.31 2.46
CA GLY A 141 -16.43 42.11 3.01
C GLY A 141 -16.20 43.61 3.09
N SER A 142 -15.02 44.13 2.74
CA SER A 142 -14.72 45.56 2.79
C SER A 142 -14.39 46.13 1.42
N THR A 143 -15.41 46.44 0.63
CA THR A 143 -15.34 47.49 -0.40
C THR A 143 -15.28 48.86 0.30
N PRO A 144 -14.20 49.66 0.16
CA PRO A 144 -14.19 51.05 0.62
C PRO A 144 -15.03 51.94 -0.32
N PRO A 145 -15.46 53.13 0.14
CA PRO A 145 -16.45 53.99 -0.53
C PRO A 145 -16.01 54.58 -1.87
#